data_AF-F7XN73-F1
#
_entry.id   AF-F7XN73-F1
#
_cell.length_a   1.000
_cell.length_b   1.000
_cell.length_c   1.000
_cell.angle_alpha   90.00
_cell.angle_beta   90.00
_cell.angle_gamma   90.00
#
_symmetry.space_group_name_H-M   'P 1'
#
loop_
_entity.id
_entity.type
_entity.pdbx_description
1 polymer ?
#
loop_
_entity_poly.entity_id
_entity_poly.type
_entity_poly.pdbx_seq_one_letter_code
_entity_poly.pdbx_strand_id
1 'polypeptide(L)' 'MEDLRKLQDMMEKMKPFEVGEYVQENYPDNPELWSGSKKIVVRKIINFERDRMEGK' A
#
# COMPACT_ATOMS: atom_id res chain seq x y z
N MET A 1 12.06 8.50 0.79
CA MET A 1 11.84 8.17 2.23
C MET A 1 10.68 8.94 2.82
N GLU A 2 10.61 10.27 2.64
CA GLU A 2 9.47 11.07 3.13
C GLU A 2 8.14 10.70 2.46
N ASP A 3 8.16 10.37 1.17
CA ASP A 3 6.95 10.00 0.42
C ASP A 3 6.35 8.67 0.87
N LEU A 4 7.19 7.66 1.16
CA LEU A 4 6.75 6.39 1.74
C LEU A 4 6.08 6.59 3.10
N ARG A 5 6.63 7.50 3.92
CA ARG A 5 6.05 7.81 5.23
C ARG A 5 4.68 8.49 5.09
N LYS A 6 4.55 9.45 4.16
CA LYS A 6 3.27 10.11 3.86
C LYS A 6 2.24 9.10 3.36
N LEU A 7 2.64 8.19 2.47
CA LEU A 7 1.78 7.11 1.98
C LEU A 7 1.31 6.20 3.12
N GLN A 8 2.23 5.78 3.99
CA GLN A 8 1.89 4.96 5.15
C GLN A 8 0.90 5.68 6.07
N ASP A 9 1.19 6.93 6.44
CA ASP A 9 0.34 7.72 7.34
C ASP A 9 -1.06 7.96 6.73
N MET A 10 -1.14 8.15 5.41
CA MET A 10 -2.40 8.28 4.69
C MET A 10 -3.23 6.99 4.79
N MET A 11 -2.63 5.83 4.46
CA MET A 11 -3.34 4.55 4.51
C MET A 11 -3.68 4.11 5.95
N GLU A 12 -2.88 4.50 6.94
CA GLU A 12 -3.17 4.23 8.35
C GLU A 12 -4.37 5.04 8.86
N LYS A 13 -4.70 6.19 8.26
CA LYS A 13 -5.90 6.98 8.59
C LYS A 13 -7.18 6.49 7.91
N MET A 14 -7.06 5.77 6.79
CA MET A 14 -8.19 5.19 6.06
C MET A 14 -8.86 4.05 6.83
N LYS A 15 -10.14 3.79 6.57
CA LYS A 15 -10.84 2.58 7.03
C LYS A 15 -10.33 1.34 6.26
N PRO A 16 -10.50 0.12 6.81
CA PRO A 16 -10.03 -1.10 6.15
C PRO A 16 -10.54 -1.27 4.71
N PHE A 17 -11.80 -0.93 4.42
CA PHE A 17 -12.35 -1.03 3.07
C PHE A 17 -11.75 0.02 2.13
N GLU A 18 -11.57 1.27 2.60
CA GLU A 18 -10.98 2.37 1.83
C GLU A 18 -9.53 2.03 1.41
N VAL A 19 -8.77 1.36 2.27
CA VAL A 19 -7.44 0.85 1.92
C VAL A 19 -7.52 -0.19 0.80
N GLY A 20 -8.52 -1.08 0.84
CA GLY A 20 -8.73 -2.08 -0.20
C GLY A 20 -9.05 -1.46 -1.56
N GLU A 21 -10.00 -0.52 -1.59
CA GLU A 21 -10.38 0.24 -2.80
C GLU A 21 -9.19 1.02 -3.36
N TYR A 22 -8.49 1.78 -2.50
CA TYR A 22 -7.31 2.53 -2.90
C TYR A 22 -6.26 1.63 -3.56
N VAL A 23 -5.98 0.46 -2.98
CA VAL A 23 -4.97 -0.45 -3.54
C VAL A 23 -5.43 -1.04 -4.87
N GLN A 24 -6.69 -1.41 -5.02
CA GLN A 24 -7.21 -1.94 -6.28
C GLN A 24 -7.14 -0.91 -7.42
N GLU A 25 -7.42 0.36 -7.13
CA GLU A 25 -7.37 1.45 -8.12
C GLU A 25 -5.93 1.83 -8.51
N ASN A 26 -5.00 1.84 -7.54
CA ASN A 26 -3.64 2.35 -7.76
C ASN A 26 -2.64 1.25 -8.14
N TYR A 27 -2.93 -0.01 -7.84
CA TYR A 27 -2.06 -1.17 -8.10
C TYR A 27 -2.83 -2.31 -8.81
N PRO A 28 -3.50 -2.04 -9.95
CA PRO A 28 -4.36 -3.03 -10.61
C PRO A 28 -3.60 -4.26 -11.10
N ASP A 29 -2.32 -4.11 -11.46
CA ASP A 29 -1.46 -5.19 -11.95
C ASP A 29 -0.90 -6.08 -10.82
N ASN A 30 -1.16 -5.72 -9.56
CA ASN A 30 -0.62 -6.39 -8.38
C ASN A 30 -1.75 -6.86 -7.43
N PRO A 31 -2.60 -7.81 -7.86
CA PRO A 31 -3.75 -8.26 -7.08
C PRO A 31 -3.35 -8.93 -5.74
N GLU A 32 -2.12 -9.39 -5.59
CA GLU A 32 -1.60 -9.91 -4.33
C GLU A 32 -1.51 -8.84 -3.22
N LEU A 33 -1.45 -7.55 -3.58
CA LEU A 33 -1.24 -6.44 -2.63
C LEU A 33 -2.50 -6.12 -1.82
N TRP A 34 -3.71 -6.30 -2.36
CA TRP A 34 -4.97 -5.95 -1.68
C TRP A 34 -5.47 -7.03 -0.70
N SER A 35 -4.83 -8.20 -0.67
CA SER A 35 -5.28 -9.33 0.16
C SER A 35 -4.79 -9.23 1.61
N GLY A 36 -5.72 -9.41 2.56
CA GLY A 36 -5.46 -9.56 3.99
C GLY A 36 -6.07 -8.46 4.87
N SER A 37 -5.61 -8.39 6.12
CA SER A 37 -6.01 -7.30 7.02
C SER A 37 -5.39 -5.97 6.59
N LYS A 38 -6.01 -4.84 6.96
CA LYS A 38 -5.50 -3.49 6.67
C LYS A 38 -4.00 -3.35 6.94
N LYS A 39 -3.54 -3.82 8.10
CA LYS A 39 -2.12 -3.75 8.49
C LYS A 39 -1.19 -4.51 7.54
N ILE A 40 -1.65 -5.66 7.06
CA ILE A 40 -0.91 -6.48 6.08
C ILE A 40 -0.87 -5.75 4.73
N VAL A 41 -2.00 -5.23 4.26
CA VAL A 41 -2.09 -4.50 2.99
C VAL A 41 -1.18 -3.27 2.99
N VAL A 42 -1.25 -2.42 4.02
CA VAL A 42 -0.35 -1.27 4.19
C VAL A 42 1.13 -1.70 4.13
N ARG A 43 1.49 -2.76 4.85
CA ARG A 43 2.87 -3.27 4.87
C ARG A 43 3.34 -3.73 3.49
N LYS A 44 2.48 -4.44 2.75
CA LYS A 44 2.78 -4.89 1.38
C LYS A 44 3.04 -3.71 0.44
N ILE A 45 2.19 -2.69 0.48
CA ILE A 45 2.32 -1.49 -0.36
C ILE A 45 3.60 -0.72 -0.06
N ILE A 46 3.91 -0.48 1.22
CA ILE A 46 5.13 0.24 1.59
C ILE A 46 6.40 -0.53 1.18
N ASN A 47 6.39 -1.87 1.30
CA ASN A 47 7.50 -2.68 0.83
C ASN A 47 7.62 -2.64 -0.70
N PHE A 48 6.51 -2.78 -1.41
CA PHE A 48 6.47 -2.72 -2.87
C PHE A 48 7.01 -1.40 -3.42
N GLU A 49 6.55 -0.27 -2.89
CA GLU A 49 7.03 1.05 -3.29
C GLU A 49 8.50 1.26 -2.93
N ARG A 50 8.96 0.75 -1.78
CA ARG A 50 10.38 0.78 -1.43
C ARG A 50 11.22 -0.02 -2.42
N ASP A 51 10.77 -1.22 -2.79
CA ASP A 51 11.50 -2.08 -3.72
C ASP A 51 11.56 -1.44 -5.13
N ARG A 52 10.46 -0.79 -5.58
CA ARG A 52 10.44 0.04 -6.81
C ARG A 52 11.43 1.20 -6.76
N MET A 53 11.51 1.91 -5.63
CA MET A 53 12.48 3.01 -5.45
C MET A 53 13.93 2.51 -5.47
N GLU A 54 14.17 1.27 -5.02
CA GLU A 54 15.48 0.61 -5.04
C GLU A 54 15.80 -0.05 -6.40
N GLY A 55 14.85 -0.04 -7.36
CA GLY A 55 15.01 -0.64 -8.68
C GLY A 55 15.04 -2.17 -8.68
N LYS A 56 14.36 -2.80 -7.70
CA LYS A 56 14.26 -4.25 -7.55
C LYS A 56 13.03 -4.83 -8.22
#